data_AF-A0A0R0E8D9-F1
#
_entry.id   AF-A0A0R0E8D9-F1
#
_cell.length_a   1.000
_cell.length_b   1.000
_cell.length_c   1.000
_cell.angle_alpha   90.00
_cell.angle_beta   90.00
_cell.angle_gamma   90.00
#
_symmetry.space_group_name_H-M   'P 1'
#
loop_
_entity.id
_entity.type
_entity.pdbx_description
1 polymer ?
#
loop_
_entity_poly.entity_id
_entity_poly.type
_entity_poly.pdbx_seq_one_letter_code
_entity_poly.pdbx_strand_id
1 'polypeptide(L)'
;MTKAVPSRLPPPFHWVEEPDRKRLCLGGIKVLEICRRNLGWIVEVYLHEPSRPLPIIAVRSASAGMRWGARWAKQHLRMLTQLARDQGGPGHPAG
;
A
#
# COMPACT_ATOMS: atom_id res chain seq x y z
N MET A 1 18.23 7.98 18.10
CA MET A 1 16.78 8.05 17.81
C MET A 1 16.31 6.68 17.32
N THR A 2 15.48 6.01 18.11
CA THR A 2 14.97 4.67 17.82
C THR A 2 14.05 4.71 16.60
N LYS A 3 14.56 4.22 15.47
CA LYS A 3 13.85 4.08 14.20
C LYS A 3 12.70 3.09 14.45
N ALA A 4 11.52 3.63 14.78
CA ALA A 4 10.34 2.83 15.07
C ALA A 4 10.04 1.95 13.85
N VAL A 5 10.40 0.67 13.94
CA VAL A 5 10.24 -0.30 12.87
C VAL A 5 8.75 -0.38 12.57
N PRO A 6 8.29 0.00 11.37
CA PRO A 6 6.86 0.06 11.10
C PRO A 6 6.34 -1.37 11.07
N SER A 7 5.54 -1.71 12.09
CA SER A 7 4.58 -2.81 12.15
C SER A 7 4.86 -3.94 11.15
N ARG A 8 5.77 -4.88 11.49
CA ARG A 8 6.18 -6.00 10.60
C ARG A 8 4.96 -6.55 9.85
N LEU A 9 4.93 -6.31 8.54
CA LEU A 9 4.00 -6.99 7.64
C LEU A 9 4.62 -8.34 7.31
N PRO A 10 3.83 -9.41 7.17
CA PRO A 10 4.35 -10.69 6.75
C PRO A 10 4.96 -10.56 5.34
N PRO A 11 6.00 -11.31 4.99
CA PRO A 11 6.41 -11.46 3.59
C PRO A 11 5.21 -11.89 2.72
N PRO A 12 5.10 -11.44 1.45
CA PRO A 12 6.08 -10.66 0.68
C PRO A 12 5.85 -9.14 0.67
N PHE A 13 5.24 -8.58 1.73
CA PHE A 13 5.08 -7.13 1.84
C PHE A 13 6.41 -6.43 2.14
N HIS A 14 6.66 -5.31 1.47
CA HIS A 14 7.80 -4.44 1.75
C HIS A 14 7.45 -2.97 1.51
N TRP A 15 8.07 -2.10 2.30
CA TRP A 15 7.98 -0.66 2.12
C TRP A 15 9.12 -0.17 1.24
N VAL A 16 8.80 0.66 0.26
CA VAL A 16 9.75 1.48 -0.50
C VAL A 16 9.62 2.90 0.03
N GLU A 17 10.71 3.43 0.55
CA GLU A 17 10.75 4.72 1.21
C GLU A 17 11.49 5.76 0.36
N GLU A 18 10.76 6.77 -0.11
CA GLU A 18 11.30 7.95 -0.81
C GLU A 18 11.18 9.19 0.10
N PRO A 19 11.83 10.33 -0.23
CA PRO A 19 11.80 11.53 0.60
C PRO A 19 10.39 12.09 0.83
N ASP A 20 9.58 12.17 -0.23
CA ASP A 20 8.21 12.73 -0.18
C ASP A 20 7.12 11.68 -0.38
N ARG A 21 7.49 10.40 -0.48
CA ARG A 21 6.57 9.30 -0.77
C ARG A 21 6.96 8.03 -0.02
N LYS A 22 5.99 7.26 0.44
CA LYS A 22 6.19 5.93 1.03
C LYS A 22 5.25 4.96 0.35
N ARG A 23 5.77 3.92 -0.28
CA ARG A 23 4.97 2.95 -1.03
C ARG A 23 4.99 1.60 -0.35
N LEU A 24 3.84 0.95 -0.26
CA LEU A 24 3.74 -0.43 0.15
C LEU A 24 3.59 -1.31 -1.08
N CYS A 25 4.45 -2.32 -1.19
CA CYS A 25 4.44 -3.28 -2.27
C CYS A 25 4.19 -4.69 -1.74
N LEU A 26 3.53 -5.52 -2.54
CA LEU A 26 3.30 -6.95 -2.28
C LEU A 26 3.83 -7.74 -3.48
N GLY A 27 4.94 -8.45 -3.31
CA GLY A 27 5.51 -9.28 -4.39
C GLY A 27 5.83 -8.50 -5.69
N GLY A 28 6.17 -7.22 -5.58
CA GLY A 28 6.44 -6.34 -6.73
C GLY A 28 5.25 -5.49 -7.19
N ILE A 29 4.04 -5.77 -6.68
CA ILE A 29 2.82 -5.04 -7.05
C ILE A 29 2.59 -3.89 -6.07
N LYS A 30 2.26 -2.70 -6.60
CA LYS A 30 1.95 -1.49 -5.80
C LYS A 30 0.61 -1.67 -5.09
N VAL A 31 0.64 -1.74 -3.76
CA VAL A 31 -0.56 -1.89 -2.94
C VAL A 31 -1.15 -0.53 -2.58
N LEU A 32 -0.33 0.35 -2.02
CA LEU A 32 -0.72 1.71 -1.65
C LEU A 32 0.49 2.64 -1.69
N GLU A 33 0.22 3.93 -1.75
CA GLU A 33 1.22 4.98 -1.65
C GLU A 33 0.78 6.03 -0.64
N ILE A 34 1.74 6.56 0.09
CA ILE A 34 1.57 7.67 0.99
C ILE A 34 2.34 8.81 0.36
N CYS A 35 1.64 9.85 -0.06
CA CYS A 35 2.24 10.97 -0.75
C CYS A 35 1.77 12.28 -0.10
N ARG A 36 2.59 13.32 -0.24
CA ARG A 36 2.23 14.66 0.18
C ARG A 36 1.30 15.29 -0.86
N ARG A 37 0.16 15.81 -0.43
CA ARG A 37 -0.79 16.54 -1.28
C ARG A 37 -1.14 17.85 -0.60
N ASN A 38 -0.75 18.97 -1.23
CA ASN A 38 -0.79 20.31 -0.63
C ASN A 38 -0.08 20.34 0.74
N LEU A 39 -0.77 20.80 1.80
CA LEU A 39 -0.26 20.89 3.16
C LEU A 39 -0.43 19.58 3.97
N GLY A 40 -1.03 18.53 3.38
CA GLY A 40 -1.36 17.28 4.05
C GLY A 40 -0.64 16.07 3.48
N TRP A 41 -0.79 14.95 4.18
CA TRP A 41 -0.42 13.63 3.68
C TRP A 41 -1.69 12.86 3.34
N ILE A 42 -1.64 12.09 2.27
CA ILE A 42 -2.72 11.17 1.90
C ILE A 42 -2.19 9.77 1.73
N VAL A 43 -3.05 8.78 1.92
CA VAL A 43 -2.82 7.40 1.49
C VAL A 43 -3.74 7.11 0.32
N GLU A 44 -3.14 6.71 -0.79
CA GLU A 44 -3.82 6.27 -2.00
C GLU A 44 -3.64 4.76 -2.11
N VAL A 45 -4.74 4.01 -2.14
CA VAL A 45 -4.72 2.55 -2.31
C VAL A 45 -4.85 2.22 -3.79
N TYR A 46 -3.91 1.46 -4.34
CA TYR A 46 -3.86 1.09 -5.76
C TYR A 46 -4.34 -0.35 -5.98
N LEU A 47 -4.06 -1.26 -5.04
CA LEU A 47 -4.52 -2.64 -5.11
C LEU A 47 -5.84 -2.77 -4.34
N HIS A 48 -6.95 -2.54 -5.02
CA HIS A 48 -8.31 -2.68 -4.47
C HIS A 48 -9.23 -3.35 -5.50
N GLU A 49 -10.42 -3.76 -5.08
CA GLU A 49 -11.44 -4.25 -6.00
C GLU A 49 -11.87 -3.12 -6.94
N PRO A 50 -11.85 -3.30 -8.28
CA PRO A 50 -12.20 -2.25 -9.24
C PRO A 50 -13.66 -1.77 -9.12
N SER A 51 -14.52 -2.58 -8.51
CA SER A 51 -15.91 -2.24 -8.18
C SER A 51 -16.04 -1.25 -7.02
N ARG A 52 -14.97 -0.97 -6.27
CA ARG A 52 -14.97 -0.02 -5.14
C ARG A 52 -14.23 1.26 -5.51
N PRO A 53 -14.70 2.43 -5.04
CA PRO A 53 -13.98 3.67 -5.21
C PRO A 53 -12.61 3.60 -4.51
N LEU A 54 -11.58 4.15 -5.16
CA LEU A 54 -10.23 4.32 -4.63
C LEU A 54 -10.29 5.02 -3.27
N PRO A 55 -9.98 4.35 -2.14
CA PRO A 55 -9.98 5.01 -0.86
C PRO A 55 -8.77 5.95 -0.77
N ILE A 56 -9.03 7.25 -0.78
CA ILE A 56 -8.05 8.31 -0.49
C ILE A 56 -8.23 8.73 0.97
N ILE A 57 -7.23 8.47 1.80
CA ILE A 57 -7.31 8.71 3.25
C ILE A 57 -6.36 9.83 3.65
N ALA A 58 -6.89 10.93 4.16
CA ALA A 58 -6.08 12.00 4.73
C ALA A 58 -5.43 11.55 6.05
N VAL A 59 -4.13 11.80 6.18
CA VAL A 59 -3.35 11.47 7.38
C VAL A 59 -2.51 12.66 7.82
N ARG A 60 -2.25 12.74 9.13
CA ARG A 60 -1.49 13.84 9.74
C ARG A 60 0.02 13.82 9.43
N SER A 61 0.56 12.67 9.01
CA SER A 61 1.99 12.50 8.69
C SER A 61 2.24 11.22 7.89
N ALA A 62 3.39 11.15 7.21
CA ALA A 62 3.83 9.95 6.50
C ALA A 62 3.83 8.70 7.40
N SER A 63 4.34 8.80 8.63
CA SER A 63 4.36 7.67 9.58
C SER A 63 2.95 7.24 10.02
N ALA A 64 2.00 8.17 10.11
CA ALA A 64 0.60 7.82 10.34
C ALA A 64 0.01 7.06 9.15
N GLY A 65 0.34 7.48 7.92
CA GLY A 65 0.03 6.75 6.70
C GLY A 65 0.61 5.34 6.71
N MET A 66 1.86 5.16 7.11
CA MET A 66 2.51 3.85 7.13
C MET A 66 1.83 2.89 8.13
N ARG A 67 1.47 3.40 9.32
CA ARG A 67 0.72 2.61 10.32
C ARG A 67 -0.68 2.25 9.82
N TRP A 68 -1.38 3.20 9.21
CA TRP A 68 -2.69 2.97 8.62
C TRP A 68 -2.59 1.92 7.50
N GLY A 69 -1.66 2.10 6.56
CA GLY A 69 -1.45 1.19 5.44
C GLY A 69 -1.06 -0.23 5.87
N ALA A 70 -0.19 -0.36 6.87
CA ALA A 70 0.14 -1.67 7.43
C ALA A 70 -1.06 -2.35 8.11
N ARG A 71 -1.89 -1.58 8.84
CA ARG A 71 -3.11 -2.13 9.45
C ARG A 71 -4.13 -2.54 8.40
N TRP A 72 -4.35 -1.69 7.40
CA TRP A 72 -5.26 -1.95 6.29
C TRP A 72 -4.83 -3.19 5.50
N ALA A 73 -3.54 -3.30 5.16
CA ALA A 73 -3.01 -4.46 4.45
C ALA A 73 -3.14 -5.77 5.24
N LYS A 74 -2.99 -5.72 6.58
CA LYS A 74 -3.23 -6.89 7.44
C LYS A 74 -4.69 -7.32 7.44
N GLN A 75 -5.62 -6.37 7.52
CA GLN A 75 -7.07 -6.66 7.48
C GLN A 75 -7.50 -7.23 6.13
N HIS A 76 -6.87 -6.78 5.04
CA HIS A 76 -7.22 -7.17 3.67
C HIS A 76 -6.24 -8.18 3.06
N LEU A 77 -5.49 -8.91 3.87
CA LEU A 77 -4.40 -9.78 3.42
C LEU A 77 -4.83 -10.80 2.35
N ARG A 78 -5.97 -11.45 2.56
CA ARG A 78 -6.54 -12.45 1.63
C ARG A 78 -6.87 -11.82 0.28
N MET A 79 -7.60 -10.71 0.29
CA MET A 79 -7.97 -9.94 -0.90
C MET A 79 -6.74 -9.48 -1.67
N LEU A 80 -5.77 -8.85 -0.97
CA LEU A 80 -4.54 -8.36 -1.58
C LEU A 80 -3.72 -9.48 -2.19
N THR A 81 -3.66 -10.64 -1.53
CA THR A 81 -2.94 -11.81 -2.07
C THR A 81 -3.65 -12.37 -3.32
N GLN A 82 -4.98 -12.41 -3.34
CA GLN A 82 -5.74 -12.84 -4.51
C GLN A 82 -5.56 -11.85 -5.69
N LEU A 83 -5.74 -10.56 -5.44
CA LEU A 83 -5.55 -9.52 -6.46
C LEU A 83 -4.10 -9.47 -6.96
N ALA A 84 -3.12 -9.65 -6.08
CA ALA A 84 -1.71 -9.71 -6.47
C ALA A 84 -1.40 -10.95 -7.32
N ARG A 85 -2.08 -12.08 -7.10
CA ARG A 85 -1.94 -13.27 -7.95
C ARG A 85 -2.59 -13.07 -9.31
N ASP A 86 -3.72 -12.36 -9.35
CA ASP A 86 -4.43 -12.03 -10.58
C ASP A 86 -3.64 -11.03 -11.44
N GLN A 87 -3.08 -9.98 -10.81
CA GLN A 87 -2.23 -8.98 -11.47
C GLN A 87 -0.78 -9.44 -11.71
N GLY A 88 -0.29 -10.42 -10.96
CA GLY A 88 1.10 -10.92 -11.00
C GLY A 88 1.27 -12.28 -11.66
N GLY A 89 0.22 -12.85 -12.26
CA GLY A 89 0.31 -14.07 -13.06
C GLY A 89 1.13 -13.81 -14.33
N PRO A 90 2.13 -14.66 -14.66
CA PRO A 90 2.80 -14.59 -15.95
C PRO A 90 1.82 -15.07 -17.04
N GLY A 91 1.02 -14.16 -17.58
CA GLY A 91 0.16 -14.43 -18.74
C GLY A 91 -1.27 -13.93 -18.57
N HIS A 92 -1.48 -12.67 -18.97
CA HIS A 92 -2.66 -12.37 -19.78
C HIS A 92 -2.29 -11.29 -20.80
N PRO A 93 -2.00 -11.65 -22.08
CA PRO A 93 -2.18 -10.71 -23.17
C PRO A 93 -3.68 -10.43 -23.26
N ALA A 94 -4.08 -9.17 -23.30
CA ALA A 94 -5.42 -8.81 -23.72
C ALA A 94 -5.61 -9.32 -25.15
N GLY A 95 -6.52 -10.28 -25.32
CA GLY A 95 -7.09 -10.66 -26.61
C GLY A 95 -8.16 -9.66 -27.06
#